data_AF-A0A2H6JQJ2-F1
#
_entry.id   AF-A0A2H6JQJ2-F1
#
_cell.length_a   1.000
_cell.length_b   1.000
_cell.length_c   1.000
_cell.angle_alpha   90.00
_cell.angle_beta   90.00
_cell.angle_gamma   90.00
#
_symmetry.space_group_name_H-M   'P 1'
#
loop_
_entity.id
_entity.type
_entity.pdbx_description
1 polymer ?
#
loop_
_entity_poly.entity_id
_entity_poly.type
_entity_poly.pdbx_seq_one_letter_code
_entity_poly.pdbx_strand_id
1 'polypeptide(L)' 'MISVCCECKRTRLDGRWFGGRLPLNDEPVTHVYCPECFQKMMLRIDRFGRRRAAGKRFALEAPPVPAKACALL' A
#
# COMPACT_ATOMS: atom_id res chain seq x y z
N MET A 1 -0.65 -14.65 12.51
CA MET A 1 -0.26 -14.23 11.15
C MET A 1 0.04 -12.76 11.18
N ILE A 2 1.30 -12.41 10.93
CA ILE A 2 1.79 -11.05 11.02
C ILE A 2 1.50 -10.33 9.70
N SER A 3 1.05 -9.07 9.74
CA SER A 3 0.85 -8.29 8.51
C SER A 3 1.76 -7.07 8.47
N VAL A 4 2.31 -6.73 7.31
CA VAL A 4 3.18 -5.56 7.13
C VAL A 4 2.59 -4.63 6.07
N CYS A 5 2.60 -3.32 6.36
CA CYS A 5 2.14 -2.33 5.41
C CYS A 5 3.09 -2.23 4.20
N CYS A 6 2.58 -2.41 2.99
CA CYS A 6 3.37 -2.32 1.75
C CYS A 6 4.11 -0.98 1.61
N GLU A 7 3.46 0.11 1.98
CA GLU A 7 3.94 1.48 1.79
C GLU A 7 4.85 1.95 2.94
N CYS A 8 4.35 1.94 4.18
CA CYS A 8 5.06 2.53 5.33
C CYS A 8 5.79 1.50 6.22
N LYS A 9 5.72 0.21 5.87
CA LYS A 9 6.37 -0.90 6.59
C LYS A 9 5.99 -1.03 8.08
N ARG A 10 4.89 -0.41 8.52
CA ARG A 10 4.29 -0.67 9.84
C ARG A 10 3.83 -2.13 9.92
N THR A 11 3.94 -2.73 11.09
CA THR A 11 3.54 -4.12 11.33
C THR A 11 2.24 -4.17 12.13
N ARG A 12 1.35 -5.10 11.77
CA ARG A 12 0.13 -5.42 12.50
C ARG A 12 0.32 -6.73 13.24
N LEU A 13 0.23 -6.67 14.56
CA LEU A 13 0.18 -7.82 15.47
C LEU A 13 -1.09 -7.72 16.30
N ASP A 14 -1.82 -8.84 16.41
CA ASP A 14 -3.02 -8.95 17.25
C ASP A 14 -4.02 -7.78 17.07
N GLY A 15 -4.21 -7.39 15.81
CA GLY A 15 -5.14 -6.32 15.44
C GLY A 15 -4.59 -4.90 15.57
N ARG A 16 -3.44 -4.69 16.21
CA ARG A 16 -2.84 -3.36 16.46
C ARG A 16 -1.67 -3.07 15.53
N TRP A 17 -1.54 -1.81 15.12
CA TRP A 17 -0.45 -1.34 14.26
C TRP A 17 0.70 -0.75 15.08
N PHE A 18 1.91 -1.20 14.80
CA PHE A 18 3.13 -0.75 15.44
C PHE A 18 4.02 0.01 14.46
N GLY A 19 4.67 1.06 14.95
CA GLY A 19 5.65 1.84 14.20
C GLY A 19 6.99 1.11 14.16
N GLY A 20 7.51 0.88 12.95
CA GLY A 20 8.83 0.27 12.75
C GLY A 20 8.78 -1.20 12.30
N ARG A 21 9.96 -1.72 11.95
CA ARG A 21 10.16 -3.14 11.62
C ARG A 21 10.27 -3.90 12.94
N LEU A 22 9.31 -4.77 13.22
CA LEU A 22 9.47 -5.76 14.27
C LEU A 22 10.41 -6.86 13.78
N PRO A 23 11.26 -7.45 14.64
CA PRO A 23 12.00 -8.65 14.30
C PRO A 23 10.98 -9.76 14.05
N LEU A 24 10.76 -10.09 12.78
CA LEU A 24 9.88 -11.16 12.34
C LEU A 24 10.73 -12.43 12.36
N ASN A 25 10.57 -13.26 13.39
CA ASN A 25 11.32 -14.50 13.56
C ASN A 25 10.80 -15.58 12.60
N ASP A 26 11.08 -15.43 11.30
CA ASP A 26 10.70 -16.35 10.21
C ASP A 26 9.20 -16.68 10.10
N GLU A 27 8.35 -15.94 10.82
CA GLU A 27 6.91 -16.10 10.71
C GLU A 27 6.40 -15.62 9.35
N PRO A 28 5.43 -16.33 8.74
CA PRO A 28 4.86 -15.93 7.46
C PRO A 28 4.20 -14.55 7.57
N VAL A 29 4.71 -13.62 6.76
CA VAL A 29 4.27 -12.22 6.73
C VAL A 29 3.28 -12.01 5.59
N THR A 30 2.15 -11.37 5.88
CA THR A 30 1.22 -10.91 4.85
C THR A 30 1.42 -9.44 4.54
N HIS A 31 1.52 -9.09 3.27
CA HIS A 31 1.61 -7.70 2.83
C HIS A 31 0.21 -7.11 2.66
N VAL A 32 -0.11 -6.04 3.39
CA VAL A 32 -1.41 -5.33 3.34
C VAL A 32 -1.20 -3.81 3.36
N TYR A 33 -2.26 -3.00 3.33
CA TYR A 33 -2.16 -1.56 3.58
C TYR A 33 -2.63 -1.24 5.01
N CYS A 34 -1.92 -0.36 5.72
CA CYS A 34 -2.47 0.24 6.93
C CYS A 34 -3.61 1.22 6.57
N PRO A 35 -4.52 1.53 7.51
CA PRO A 35 -5.69 2.37 7.23
C PRO A 35 -5.34 3.70 6.55
N GLU A 36 -4.27 4.35 6.97
CA GLU A 36 -3.86 5.65 6.45
C GLU A 36 -3.28 5.55 5.04
N CYS A 37 -2.47 4.52 4.77
CA CYS A 37 -1.93 4.29 3.43
C CYS A 37 -3.01 3.82 2.45
N PHE A 38 -3.97 3.02 2.91
CA PHE A 38 -5.12 2.62 2.12
C PHE A 38 -5.96 3.83 1.72
N GLN A 39 -6.29 4.71 2.68
CA GLN A 39 -7.05 5.93 2.40
C GLN A 39 -6.33 6.84 1.38
N LYS A 40 -5.00 7.01 1.53
CA LYS A 40 -4.19 7.76 0.55
C LYS A 40 -4.24 7.15 -0.84
N MET A 41 -4.18 5.82 -0.94
CA MET A 41 -4.29 5.10 -2.21
C MET A 41 -5.67 5.30 -2.84
N MET A 42 -6.75 5.15 -2.07
CA MET A 42 -8.11 5.36 -2.58
C MET A 42 -8.35 6.80 -3.05
N LEU A 43 -7.79 7.80 -2.36
CA LEU A 43 -7.84 9.21 -2.80
C LEU A 43 -7.08 9.43 -4.12
N ARG A 44 -5.96 8.73 -4.35
CA ARG A 44 -5.23 8.78 -5.63
C ARG A 44 -6.07 8.17 -6.75
N ILE A 45 -6.74 7.04 -6.49
CA ILE A 45 -7.63 6.36 -7.44
C ILE A 45 -8.83 7.24 -7.77
N ASP A 46 -9.51 7.81 -6.78
CA ASP A 46 -10.67 8.70 -7.00
C ASP A 46 -10.27 9.93 -7.82
N ARG A 47 -9.15 10.57 -7.46
CA ARG A 47 -8.60 11.69 -8.24
C ARG A 47 -8.32 11.31 -9.69
N PHE A 48 -7.79 10.12 -9.94
CA PHE A 48 -7.56 9.62 -11.30
C PHE A 48 -8.89 9.41 -12.04
N GLY A 49 -9.89 8.78 -11.39
CA GLY A 49 -11.22 8.56 -11.95
C GLY A 49 -11.93 9.86 -12.35
N ARG A 50 -11.93 10.86 -11.45
CA ARG A 50 -12.53 12.19 -11.72
C ARG A 50 -11.85 12.91 -12.88
N ARG A 51 -10.51 12.83 -12.97
CA ARG A 51 -9.76 13.42 -14.10
C ARG A 51 -10.10 12.76 -15.43
N ARG A 52 -10.35 11.44 -15.44
CA ARG A 52 -10.77 10.69 -16.63
C ARG A 52 -12.19 11.05 -17.06
N ALA A 53 -13.12 11.18 -16.11
CA ALA A 53 -14.50 11.60 -16.38
C ALA A 53 -14.58 13.04 -16.95
N ALA A 54 -13.66 13.92 -16.56
CA ALA A 54 -13.60 15.31 -17.03
C ALA A 54 -12.98 15.49 -18.44
N GLY A 55 -12.86 14.43 -19.24
CA GLY A 55 -12.46 14.52 -20.66
C GLY A 55 -11.00 14.91 -20.94
N LYS A 56 -10.15 15.05 -19.91
CA LYS A 56 -8.72 15.29 -20.10
C LYS A 56 -8.03 13.98 -20.50
N ARG A 57 -7.88 13.76 -21.81
CA ARG A 57 -7.02 12.72 -22.40
C ARG A 57 -5.58 12.98 -21.98
N PHE A 58 -5.17 12.43 -20.83
CA PHE A 58 -3.75 12.32 -20.49
C PHE A 58 -3.21 11.00 -21.01
N ALA A 59 -2.03 11.07 -21.64
CA ALA A 59 -1.25 9.91 -22.02
C ALA A 59 -1.10 8.99 -20.81
N LEU A 60 -1.32 7.70 -21.05
CA LEU A 60 -1.27 6.62 -20.07
C LEU A 60 0.15 6.45 -19.51
N GLU A 61 0.57 7.34 -18.62
CA GLU A 61 1.47 6.90 -17.57
C GLU A 61 0.57 6.26 -16.51
N ALA A 62 0.54 4.93 -16.53
CA ALA A 62 -0.07 4.15 -15.47
C ALA A 62 0.36 4.76 -14.13
N PRO A 63 -0.53 4.85 -13.12
CA PRO A 63 -0.06 5.22 -11.79
C PRO A 63 1.15 4.33 -11.49
N PRO A 64 2.25 4.86 -10.90
CA PRO A 64 3.24 4.00 -10.30
C PRO A 64 2.53 3.33 -9.13
N VAL A 65 1.72 2.30 -9.41
CA VAL A 65 1.58 1.19 -8.49
C VAL A 65 3.03 0.81 -8.20
N PRO A 66 3.50 0.92 -6.96
CA PRO A 66 4.87 0.57 -6.66
C PRO A 66 5.02 -0.91 -7.01
N ALA A 67 5.54 -1.18 -8.21
CA ALA A 67 5.97 -2.50 -8.67
C ALA A 67 7.22 -2.96 -7.89
N LYS A 68 7.69 -2.15 -6.93
CA LYS A 68 8.80 -2.50 -6.06
C LYS A 68 8.27 -3.32 -4.88
N ALA A 69 8.70 -4.58 -4.90
CA ALA A 69 8.85 -5.49 -3.77
C ALA A 69 7.73 -6.51 -3.51
N CYS A 70 7.41 -7.32 -4.52
CA CYS A 70 7.15 -8.75 -4.27
C CYS A 70 8.39 -9.62 -4.59
N ALA A 71 9.59 -9.02 -4.66
CA ALA A 71 10.84 -9.76 -4.73
C ALA A 71 11.38 -9.89 -3.29
N LEU A 72 11.35 -11.13 -2.81
CA LEU A 72 12.26 -11.74 -1.82
C LEU A 72 12.59 -10.89 -0.60
N LEU A 73 11.99 -11.25 0.54
CA LEU A 73 12.67 -11.49 1.82
C LEU A 73 11.67 -12.20 2.74
#